data_AF-A0A969Q5Y2-F1
#
_entry.id   AF-A0A969Q5Y2-F1
#
_cell.length_a   1.000
_cell.length_b   1.000
_cell.length_c   1.000
_cell.angle_alpha   90.00
_cell.angle_beta   90.00
_cell.angle_gamma   90.00
#
_symmetry.space_group_name_H-M   'P 1'
#
loop_
_entity.id
_entity.type
_entity.pdbx_description
1 polymer ?
#
loop_
_entity_poly.entity_id
_entity_poly.type
_entity_poly.pdbx_seq_one_letter_code
_entity_poly.pdbx_strand_id
1 'polypeptide(L)' 'MEGASARPPLDVITIGRASVDLYGAQIGGRLEDMRSFNKYVGGSPTNMA' A
#
# COMPACT_ATOMS: atom_id res chain seq x y z
N MET A 1 -36.65 -18.53 4.10
CA MET A 1 -35.35 -18.29 4.74
C MET A 1 -34.44 -17.76 3.64
N GLU A 2 -34.28 -16.45 3.60
CA GLU A 2 -33.64 -15.74 2.50
C GLU A 2 -32.15 -16.08 2.46
N GLY A 3 -31.71 -16.63 1.33
CA GLY A 3 -30.34 -17.11 1.14
C GLY A 3 -29.37 -15.94 1.20
N ALA A 4 -28.42 -16.01 2.13
CA ALA A 4 -27.27 -15.11 2.14
C ALA A 4 -26.68 -15.09 0.72
N SER A 5 -26.63 -13.91 0.09
CA SER A 5 -26.00 -13.77 -1.23
C SER A 5 -24.59 -14.31 -1.11
N ALA A 6 -24.29 -15.43 -1.77
CA ALA A 6 -22.99 -16.06 -1.72
C ALA A 6 -21.98 -15.05 -2.28
N ARG A 7 -21.21 -14.42 -1.39
CA ARG A 7 -20.16 -13.49 -1.80
C ARG A 7 -19.21 -14.31 -2.69
N PRO A 8 -18.82 -13.79 -3.87
CA PRO A 8 -17.87 -14.50 -4.70
C PRO A 8 -16.63 -14.87 -3.87
N PRO A 9 -16.03 -16.06 -4.09
CA PRO A 9 -14.84 -16.46 -3.37
C PRO A 9 -13.73 -15.42 -3.60
N LEU A 10 -12.95 -15.14 -2.57
CA LEU A 10 -11.82 -14.21 -2.67
C LEU A 10 -10.68 -14.91 -3.42
N ASP A 11 -10.15 -14.27 -4.46
CA ASP A 11 -9.06 -14.83 -5.28
C ASP A 11 -7.72 -14.85 -4.53
N VAL A 12 -7.47 -13.82 -3.74
CA VAL A 12 -6.26 -13.69 -2.92
C VAL A 12 -6.57 -12.96 -1.62
N ILE A 13 -5.96 -13.42 -0.53
CA ILE A 13 -5.91 -12.70 0.75
C ILE A 13 -4.45 -12.63 1.15
N THR A 14 -3.88 -11.43 1.11
CA THR A 14 -2.54 -11.19 1.62
C THR A 14 -2.61 -10.76 3.08
N ILE A 15 -1.65 -11.20 3.89
CA ILE A 15 -1.54 -10.83 5.30
C ILE A 15 -0.16 -10.22 5.52
N GLY A 16 -0.15 -9.05 6.15
CA GLY A 16 1.06 -8.41 6.64
C GLY A 16 0.87 -6.90 6.79
N ARG A 17 1.95 -6.14 6.66
CA ARG A 17 1.96 -4.71 6.94
C ARG A 17 1.40 -3.90 5.76
N ALA A 18 0.49 -2.98 6.09
CA ALA A 18 0.14 -1.83 5.26
C ALA A 18 0.79 -0.57 5.84
N SER A 19 1.31 0.30 4.98
CA SER A 19 2.04 1.49 5.40
C SER A 19 1.98 2.60 4.36
N VAL A 20 2.62 3.71 4.68
CA VAL A 20 2.82 4.85 3.80
C VAL A 20 4.30 4.95 3.47
N ASP A 21 4.63 4.92 2.19
CA ASP A 21 5.97 5.20 1.70
C ASP A 21 6.07 6.68 1.34
N LEU A 22 7.08 7.36 1.89
CA LEU A 22 7.39 8.76 1.59
C LEU A 22 8.67 8.81 0.76
N TYR A 23 8.55 9.13 -0.52
CA TYR A 23 9.69 9.28 -1.43
C TYR A 23 10.05 10.75 -1.56
N GLY A 24 11.32 11.09 -1.33
CA GLY A 24 11.84 12.43 -1.55
C GLY A 24 11.62 12.88 -3.00
N ALA A 25 11.09 14.08 -3.20
CA ALA A 25 10.78 14.57 -4.54
C ALA A 25 12.05 14.95 -5.34
N GLN A 26 13.16 15.22 -4.63
CA GLN A 26 14.45 15.61 -5.19
C GLN A 26 15.35 14.37 -5.32
N ILE A 27 15.74 14.03 -6.55
CA ILE A 27 16.58 12.85 -6.82
C ILE A 27 18.03 13.14 -6.45
N GLY A 28 18.69 12.18 -5.79
CA GLY A 28 20.13 12.22 -5.51
C GLY A 28 20.55 13.11 -4.34
N GLY A 29 19.61 13.80 -3.68
CA GLY A 29 19.86 14.55 -2.46
C GLY A 29 19.86 13.67 -1.20
N ARG A 30 20.37 14.21 -0.09
CA ARG A 30 20.24 13.55 1.22
C ARG A 30 18.82 13.69 1.75
N LEU A 31 18.38 12.75 2.58
CA LEU A 31 17.01 12.74 3.10
C LEU A 31 16.68 14.01 3.91
N GLU A 32 17.64 14.50 4.70
CA GLU A 32 17.51 15.74 5.50
C GLU A 32 17.35 17.01 4.66
N ASP A 33 17.71 16.98 3.38
CA ASP A 33 17.60 18.14 2.47
C ASP A 33 16.27 18.14 1.69
N MET A 34 15.44 17.10 1.83
CA MET A 34 14.18 16.98 1.10
C MET A 34 13.18 18.05 1.54
N ARG A 35 12.73 18.87 0.59
CA ARG A 35 11.73 19.93 0.86
C ARG A 35 10.31 19.46 0.65
N SER A 36 10.12 18.31 0.00
CA SER A 36 8.81 17.73 -0.26
C SER A 36 8.90 16.22 -0.49
N PHE A 37 7.78 15.55 -0.28
CA PHE A 37 7.65 14.10 -0.42
C PHE A 37 6.42 13.74 -1.25
N ASN A 38 6.59 12.75 -2.12
CA ASN A 38 5.47 12.08 -2.77
C ASN A 38 5.05 10.89 -1.89
N LYS A 39 3.75 10.80 -1.62
CA LYS A 39 3.17 9.80 -0.72
C LYS A 39 2.58 8.64 -1.52
N TYR A 40 2.91 7.41 -1.14
CA TYR A 40 2.39 6.19 -1.76
C TYR A 40 1.96 5.16 -0.72
N VAL A 41 1.20 4.16 -1.17
CA VAL A 41 0.95 2.95 -0.39
C VAL A 41 2.22 2.11 -0.39
N GLY A 42 2.57 1.58 0.78
CA GLY A 42 3.75 0.76 0.97
C GLY A 42 3.44 -0.54 1.71
N GLY A 43 4.32 -1.52 1.51
CA GLY A 43 4.29 -2.82 2.17
C GLY A 43 4.15 -3.95 1.16
N SER A 44 5.06 -4.93 1.18
CA SER A 44 5.11 -6.04 0.22
C SER A 44 3.75 -6.74 -0.04
N PRO A 45 3.03 -7.23 0.99
CA PRO A 45 1.74 -7.87 0.77
C PRO A 45 0.65 -6.88 0.32
N THR A 46 0.76 -5.61 0.68
CA THR A 46 -0.19 -4.55 0.29
C THR A 46 0.03 -4.14 -1.16
N ASN A 47 1.27 -4.12 -1.64
CA ASN A 47 1.62 -3.76 -3.02
C ASN A 47 1.25 -4.87 -4.02
N MET A 48 1.13 -6.11 -3.56
CA MET A 48 0.77 -7.27 -4.38
C MET A 48 -0.75 -7.54 -4.39
N ALA A 49 -1.48 -7.00 -3.42
CA ALA A 49 -2.92 -7.23 -3.23
C ALA A 49 -3.79 -6.56 -4.30
#